data_AF-A0A2D9T1Z9-F1
#
_entry.id   AF-A0A2D9T1Z9-F1
#
_cell.length_a   1.000
_cell.length_b   1.000
_cell.length_c   1.000
_cell.angle_alpha   90.00
_cell.angle_beta   90.00
_cell.angle_gamma   90.00
#
_symmetry.space_group_name_H-M   'P 1'
#
loop_
_entity.id
_entity.type
_entity.pdbx_description
1 polymer ?
#
loop_
_entity_poly.entity_id
_entity_poly.type
_entity_poly.pdbx_seq_one_letter_code
_entity_poly.pdbx_strand_id
1 'polypeptide(L)'
;MEAAMQKRNVSKYVLALLTLGGVGSWGCAADAGGPDDAVGANAEELGHWSAWRERQESNARGEELWFDATFGGEKFFAWLGSPAAGDRQLPVGFEAVMNTPRAQRFDTWGVINDPDCEANPAGGMDVCDDPQATGVVGMRRTPIGGGAYLYGITCASCHAGFDPNRPPADPNEPSWDNIHPTIGNMYLKTGAIFAANLPPTDLRRLMFASWPEGTVDTTALFNDGIMNPGAVTAFWNHDFRPRFDNGTGEMDMRNGQGGEDDLGGDVAALRVYTNIGACFQECVVPAMAADRPISIDECRATCADFPTEAEIGDLVNFLASVYAPQYAGRPNWLKYGRGRQVFQRNCASCHDNTGWQHFVLSNDEVNPLADDPVNATNACRVLTSNWEEGNIWAEFSSPLYKQRIADGDRGYRSMPLVGIWSTSPFMHNNSIGVRAPADATQAERAAAFEASMNELLSTERVPQVHVTPMDIPLGDGSSLPAGTPLHYLFSRAPDGSLLCDDFVENRGHYFGADLSHRDKSALIEYLKFQ
;
A
#
# COMPACT_ATOMS: atom_id res chain seq x y z
N MET A 1 16.01 8.36 -22.83
CA MET A 1 14.63 8.83 -22.63
C MET A 1 13.66 8.06 -23.52
N GLU A 2 13.62 8.20 -24.86
CA GLU A 2 12.68 7.43 -25.72
C GLU A 2 12.83 5.89 -25.63
N ALA A 3 14.05 5.37 -25.50
CA ALA A 3 14.28 3.92 -25.42
C ALA A 3 13.89 3.27 -24.06
N ALA A 4 13.75 4.07 -23.00
CA ALA A 4 13.30 3.60 -21.68
C ALA A 4 11.76 3.59 -21.59
N MET A 5 11.11 4.62 -22.18
CA MET A 5 9.64 4.72 -22.27
C MET A 5 8.99 3.54 -23.00
N GLN A 6 9.72 2.86 -23.89
CA GLN A 6 9.19 1.73 -24.67
C GLN A 6 9.31 0.37 -23.95
N LYS A 7 10.20 0.24 -22.96
CA LYS A 7 10.52 -1.05 -22.31
C LYS A 7 9.56 -1.41 -21.16
N ARG A 8 9.15 -0.45 -20.34
CA ARG A 8 8.25 -0.66 -19.18
C ARG A 8 6.79 -0.36 -19.51
N ASN A 9 6.28 -0.89 -20.62
CA ASN A 9 4.96 -0.55 -21.15
C ASN A 9 3.81 -1.19 -20.32
N VAL A 10 3.70 -0.79 -19.04
CA VAL A 10 2.59 -1.11 -18.13
C VAL A 10 1.37 -0.21 -18.43
N SER A 11 1.54 0.80 -19.30
CA SER A 11 0.48 1.66 -19.84
C SER A 11 -0.46 0.93 -20.84
N LYS A 12 -1.07 -0.16 -20.37
CA LYS A 12 -2.21 -0.84 -21.03
C LYS A 12 -3.53 -0.64 -20.27
N TYR A 13 -3.50 0.01 -19.10
CA TYR A 13 -4.68 0.27 -18.27
C TYR A 13 -5.59 1.41 -18.79
N VAL A 14 -5.24 2.06 -19.90
CA VAL A 14 -5.94 3.27 -20.40
C VAL A 14 -7.07 2.96 -21.41
N LEU A 15 -7.31 1.71 -21.83
CA LEU A 15 -8.25 1.44 -22.94
C LEU A 15 -9.43 0.53 -22.59
N ALA A 16 -10.54 1.12 -22.13
CA ALA A 16 -11.87 0.48 -22.20
C ALA A 16 -13.02 1.48 -22.13
N LEU A 17 -13.28 2.28 -23.19
CA LEU A 17 -14.56 3.03 -23.30
C LEU A 17 -15.03 3.34 -24.74
N LEU A 18 -14.52 2.67 -25.78
CA LEU A 18 -14.89 2.98 -27.19
C LEU A 18 -15.48 1.81 -28.01
N THR A 19 -16.14 0.84 -27.39
CA THR A 19 -16.80 -0.26 -28.14
C THR A 19 -18.21 -0.60 -27.66
N LEU A 20 -19.05 0.41 -27.39
CA LEU A 20 -20.51 0.23 -27.29
C LEU A 20 -21.24 1.34 -28.07
N GLY A 21 -21.28 1.17 -29.38
CA GLY A 21 -21.98 2.06 -30.30
C GLY A 21 -22.47 1.32 -31.54
N GLY A 22 -23.10 0.16 -31.36
CA GLY A 22 -23.77 -0.54 -32.45
C GLY A 22 -25.17 -0.92 -32.03
N VAL A 23 -26.19 -0.15 -32.48
CA VAL A 23 -27.34 -0.61 -33.29
C VAL A 23 -28.06 0.63 -33.85
N GLY A 24 -28.27 0.70 -35.17
CA GLY A 24 -29.43 1.35 -35.76
C GLY A 24 -29.17 2.57 -36.66
N SER A 25 -28.74 2.35 -37.92
CA SER A 25 -28.85 3.36 -38.97
C SER A 25 -30.03 3.03 -39.91
N TRP A 26 -31.02 3.93 -39.94
CA TRP A 26 -31.97 4.07 -41.04
C TRP A 26 -31.43 5.12 -42.03
N GLY A 27 -31.48 4.75 -43.31
CA GLY A 27 -31.45 5.56 -44.55
C GLY A 27 -30.85 6.97 -44.58
N CYS A 28 -29.87 7.20 -45.45
CA CYS A 28 -30.05 7.77 -46.80
C CYS A 28 -28.70 8.08 -47.47
N ALA A 29 -28.71 8.07 -48.80
CA ALA A 29 -27.55 8.11 -49.70
C ALA A 29 -27.09 9.53 -50.10
N ALA A 30 -25.98 9.56 -50.86
CA ALA A 30 -25.32 10.66 -51.60
C ALA A 30 -24.30 11.47 -50.76
N ASP A 31 -23.06 11.78 -51.19
CA ASP A 31 -22.39 11.70 -52.49
C ASP A 31 -20.87 11.62 -52.29
N ALA A 32 -20.15 11.18 -53.33
CA ALA A 32 -18.70 11.12 -53.41
C ALA A 32 -18.05 12.51 -53.60
N GLY A 33 -17.04 12.83 -52.78
CA GLY A 33 -16.09 13.93 -52.96
C GLY A 33 -14.65 13.41 -52.84
N GLY A 34 -13.74 13.90 -53.69
CA GLY A 34 -12.38 13.38 -53.92
C GLY A 34 -11.34 13.65 -52.82
N PRO A 35 -10.06 13.33 -53.08
CA PRO A 35 -9.01 13.26 -52.08
C PRO A 35 -8.35 14.63 -51.90
N ASP A 36 -8.88 15.49 -51.02
CA ASP A 36 -8.16 16.67 -50.51
C ASP A 36 -8.78 17.30 -49.25
N ASP A 37 -9.59 16.55 -48.49
CA ASP A 37 -10.09 17.02 -47.19
C ASP A 37 -9.13 16.56 -46.08
N ALA A 38 -8.01 17.26 -45.95
CA ALA A 38 -7.31 17.32 -44.67
C ALA A 38 -8.27 17.96 -43.67
N VAL A 39 -8.93 17.12 -42.88
CA VAL A 39 -9.69 17.55 -41.70
C VAL A 39 -8.71 18.25 -40.77
N GLY A 40 -8.64 19.57 -40.88
CA GLY A 40 -7.92 20.40 -39.93
C GLY A 40 -8.59 20.24 -38.58
N ALA A 41 -7.92 19.57 -37.63
CA ALA A 41 -8.36 19.55 -36.25
C ALA A 41 -8.54 20.99 -35.77
N ASN A 42 -9.70 21.29 -35.21
CA ASN A 42 -9.96 22.64 -34.70
C ASN A 42 -9.11 22.90 -33.44
N ALA A 43 -8.97 24.17 -33.04
CA ALA A 43 -8.10 24.54 -31.92
C ALA A 43 -8.50 23.92 -30.57
N GLU A 44 -9.79 23.59 -30.36
CA GLU A 44 -10.28 22.90 -29.17
C GLU A 44 -9.88 21.42 -29.16
N GLU A 45 -10.02 20.73 -30.29
CA GLU A 45 -9.55 19.35 -30.44
C GLU A 45 -8.03 19.27 -30.29
N LEU A 46 -7.27 20.17 -30.93
CA LEU A 46 -5.82 20.25 -30.75
C LEU A 46 -5.43 20.53 -29.30
N GLY A 47 -6.20 21.37 -28.58
CA GLY A 47 -6.04 21.63 -27.14
C GLY A 47 -6.33 20.41 -26.27
N HIS A 48 -7.35 19.61 -26.61
CA HIS A 48 -7.64 18.35 -25.93
C HIS A 48 -6.53 17.32 -26.18
N TRP A 49 -6.02 17.21 -27.41
CA TRP A 49 -4.91 16.31 -27.74
C TRP A 49 -3.58 16.73 -27.10
N SER A 50 -3.32 18.03 -26.94
CA SER A 50 -2.14 18.49 -26.20
C SER A 50 -2.26 18.18 -24.71
N ALA A 51 -3.40 18.48 -24.09
CA ALA A 51 -3.62 18.19 -22.67
C ALA A 51 -3.59 16.69 -22.37
N TRP A 52 -4.14 15.85 -23.26
CA TRP A 52 -4.05 14.40 -23.13
C TRP A 52 -2.61 13.90 -23.22
N ARG A 53 -1.82 14.39 -24.19
CA ARG A 53 -0.40 14.00 -24.33
C ARG A 53 0.42 14.41 -23.12
N GLU A 54 0.23 15.64 -22.65
CA GLU A 54 0.89 16.14 -21.43
C GLU A 54 0.56 15.26 -20.21
N ARG A 55 -0.70 14.82 -20.07
CA ARG A 55 -1.08 13.88 -19.01
C ARG A 55 -0.39 12.52 -19.16
N GLN A 56 -0.25 11.99 -20.37
CA GLN A 56 0.48 10.72 -20.58
C GLN A 56 1.96 10.84 -20.26
N GLU A 57 2.59 11.97 -20.62
CA GLU A 57 3.99 12.24 -20.28
C GLU A 57 4.17 12.40 -18.77
N SER A 58 3.24 13.07 -18.09
CA SER A 58 3.20 13.19 -16.63
C SER A 58 3.08 11.83 -15.95
N ASN A 59 2.16 10.98 -16.41
CA ASN A 59 2.00 9.61 -15.90
C ASN A 59 3.28 8.79 -16.08
N ALA A 60 3.96 8.92 -17.22
CA ALA A 60 5.21 8.19 -17.48
C ALA A 60 6.35 8.63 -16.55
N ARG A 61 6.48 9.94 -16.29
CA ARG A 61 7.45 10.46 -15.31
C ARG A 61 7.10 10.00 -13.90
N GLY A 62 5.82 10.03 -13.53
CA GLY A 62 5.33 9.54 -12.24
C GLY A 62 5.60 8.05 -12.03
N GLU A 63 5.43 7.23 -13.07
CA GLU A 63 5.77 5.81 -13.05
C GLU A 63 7.27 5.59 -12.82
N GLU A 64 8.14 6.35 -13.50
CA GLU A 64 9.60 6.28 -13.28
C GLU A 64 9.96 6.61 -11.83
N LEU A 65 9.38 7.68 -11.26
CA LEU A 65 9.59 8.05 -9.86
C LEU A 65 9.11 6.94 -8.90
N TRP A 66 7.97 6.33 -9.19
CA TRP A 66 7.39 5.25 -8.39
C TRP A 66 8.31 4.03 -8.28
N PHE A 67 9.00 3.68 -9.39
CA PHE A 67 9.86 2.52 -9.47
C PHE A 67 11.32 2.80 -9.10
N ASP A 68 11.86 3.98 -9.41
CA ASP A 68 13.31 4.22 -9.41
C ASP A 68 13.79 5.31 -8.44
N ALA A 69 12.93 6.22 -7.98
CA ALA A 69 13.36 7.33 -7.13
C ALA A 69 13.42 6.96 -5.64
N THR A 70 14.61 7.05 -5.03
CA THR A 70 14.80 6.90 -3.57
C THR A 70 14.89 8.24 -2.85
N PHE A 71 15.15 9.33 -3.57
CA PHE A 71 15.38 10.68 -3.02
C PHE A 71 16.40 10.71 -1.86
N GLY A 72 17.47 9.92 -1.99
CA GLY A 72 18.53 9.81 -0.98
C GLY A 72 18.19 8.91 0.21
N GLY A 73 17.09 8.15 0.15
CA GLY A 73 16.65 7.21 1.19
C GLY A 73 17.70 6.17 1.60
N GLU A 74 18.68 5.89 0.75
CA GLU A 74 19.79 5.02 1.10
C GLU A 74 20.64 5.52 2.28
N LYS A 75 20.71 6.83 2.50
CA LYS A 75 21.42 7.43 3.65
C LYS A 75 20.71 7.12 4.96
N PHE A 76 19.38 7.06 4.95
CA PHE A 76 18.56 6.71 6.11
C PHE A 76 18.82 5.28 6.55
N PHE A 77 18.72 4.30 5.65
CA PHE A 77 18.95 2.89 5.98
C PHE A 77 20.39 2.63 6.41
N ALA A 78 21.36 3.34 5.82
CA ALA A 78 22.75 3.31 6.26
C ALA A 78 22.91 3.82 7.71
N TRP A 79 22.27 4.96 8.03
CA TRP A 79 22.25 5.50 9.39
C TRP A 79 21.57 4.54 10.37
N LEU A 80 20.42 3.97 9.99
CA LEU A 80 19.63 3.05 10.81
C LEU A 80 20.41 1.79 11.18
N GLY A 81 21.26 1.28 10.28
CA GLY A 81 22.15 0.16 10.56
C GLY A 81 23.38 0.53 11.40
N SER A 82 23.69 1.82 11.59
CA SER A 82 24.89 2.29 12.26
C SER A 82 24.69 2.51 13.77
N PRO A 83 25.77 2.54 14.57
CA PRO A 83 25.69 2.91 15.99
C PRO A 83 25.11 4.30 16.25
N ALA A 84 25.10 5.20 15.25
CA ALA A 84 24.53 6.54 15.38
C ALA A 84 23.00 6.54 15.58
N ALA A 85 22.32 5.43 15.26
CA ALA A 85 20.89 5.27 15.52
C ALA A 85 20.57 4.93 17.00
N GLY A 86 21.58 4.59 17.82
CA GLY A 86 21.39 4.24 19.23
C GLY A 86 20.39 3.10 19.41
N ASP A 87 19.40 3.28 20.29
CA ASP A 87 18.36 2.27 20.57
C ASP A 87 17.43 1.99 19.36
N ARG A 88 17.50 2.83 18.31
CA ARG A 88 16.76 2.63 17.06
C ARG A 88 17.54 1.79 16.05
N GLN A 89 18.76 1.35 16.38
CA GLN A 89 19.61 0.64 15.44
C GLN A 89 18.93 -0.63 14.91
N LEU A 90 18.68 -0.65 13.61
CA LEU A 90 18.03 -1.72 12.88
C LEU A 90 18.74 -1.92 11.53
N PRO A 91 19.76 -2.79 11.47
CA PRO A 91 20.45 -3.09 10.22
C PRO A 91 19.55 -3.92 9.29
N VAL A 92 18.77 -3.27 8.44
CA VAL A 92 17.83 -3.93 7.53
C VAL A 92 18.55 -4.91 6.59
N GLY A 93 17.95 -6.09 6.37
CA GLY A 93 18.52 -7.21 5.62
C GLY A 93 18.67 -7.05 4.11
N PHE A 94 18.82 -5.84 3.56
CA PHE A 94 18.85 -5.62 2.11
C PHE A 94 19.94 -6.44 1.41
N GLU A 95 21.16 -6.44 1.93
CA GLU A 95 22.26 -7.22 1.35
C GLU A 95 21.96 -8.73 1.31
N ALA A 96 21.28 -9.26 2.32
CA ALA A 96 20.85 -10.66 2.34
C ALA A 96 19.81 -10.96 1.25
N VAL A 97 18.85 -10.04 1.05
CA VAL A 97 17.84 -10.14 -0.02
C VAL A 97 18.53 -10.20 -1.40
N MET A 98 19.39 -9.23 -1.68
CA MET A 98 20.06 -9.09 -2.96
C MET A 98 21.03 -10.23 -3.28
N ASN A 99 21.73 -10.76 -2.27
CA ASN A 99 22.66 -11.88 -2.43
C ASN A 99 21.99 -13.26 -2.40
N THR A 100 20.69 -13.32 -2.11
CA THR A 100 19.93 -14.58 -2.26
C THR A 100 19.81 -14.91 -3.75
N PRO A 101 20.09 -16.15 -4.17
CA PRO A 101 19.96 -16.56 -5.56
C PRO A 101 18.58 -16.19 -6.12
N ARG A 102 18.54 -15.57 -7.30
CA ARG A 102 17.32 -15.08 -7.96
C ARG A 102 16.17 -16.10 -7.91
N ALA A 103 16.46 -17.36 -8.23
CA ALA A 103 15.51 -18.48 -8.24
C ALA A 103 14.93 -18.89 -6.87
N GLN A 104 15.42 -18.31 -5.77
CA GLN A 104 14.96 -18.57 -4.40
C GLN A 104 14.51 -17.29 -3.69
N ARG A 105 14.70 -16.13 -4.34
CA ARG A 105 14.57 -14.82 -3.69
C ARG A 105 13.11 -14.53 -3.32
N PHE A 106 12.17 -14.87 -4.19
CA PHE A 106 10.74 -14.74 -3.91
C PHE A 106 10.32 -15.64 -2.74
N ASP A 107 10.70 -16.91 -2.75
CA ASP A 107 10.31 -17.84 -1.68
C ASP A 107 10.89 -17.45 -0.31
N THR A 108 12.11 -16.89 -0.32
CA THR A 108 12.80 -16.50 0.91
C THR A 108 12.27 -15.17 1.47
N TRP A 109 12.04 -14.17 0.62
CA TRP A 109 11.79 -12.78 1.06
C TRP A 109 10.48 -12.18 0.57
N GLY A 110 9.82 -12.81 -0.38
CA GLY A 110 8.60 -12.30 -1.02
C GLY A 110 8.82 -11.09 -1.91
N VAL A 111 10.08 -10.72 -2.20
CA VAL A 111 10.40 -9.61 -3.09
C VAL A 111 10.24 -10.02 -4.55
N ILE A 112 9.94 -9.05 -5.41
CA ILE A 112 9.77 -9.28 -6.84
C ILE A 112 11.10 -9.03 -7.55
N ASN A 113 11.57 -10.03 -8.28
CA ASN A 113 12.76 -9.91 -9.10
C ASN A 113 12.52 -8.93 -10.25
N ASP A 114 13.49 -8.05 -10.50
CA ASP A 114 13.43 -7.08 -11.59
C ASP A 114 13.52 -7.84 -12.93
N PRO A 115 12.52 -7.69 -13.83
CA PRO A 115 12.54 -8.32 -15.15
C PRO A 115 13.64 -7.80 -16.09
N ASP A 116 14.20 -6.62 -15.83
CA ASP A 116 15.29 -6.04 -16.63
C ASP A 116 16.69 -6.55 -16.23
N CYS A 117 16.77 -7.44 -15.23
CA CYS A 117 18.01 -8.00 -14.70
C CYS A 117 18.08 -9.52 -14.87
N GLU A 118 19.30 -10.04 -14.94
CA GLU A 118 19.59 -11.48 -15.04
C GLU A 118 20.37 -11.98 -13.83
N ALA A 119 20.16 -13.24 -13.45
CA ALA A 119 20.91 -13.87 -12.37
C ALA A 119 22.42 -13.81 -12.64
N ASN A 120 23.20 -13.35 -11.66
CA ASN A 120 24.64 -13.27 -11.78
C ASN A 120 25.28 -14.67 -11.69
N PRO A 121 25.95 -15.17 -12.74
CA PRO A 121 26.56 -16.50 -12.71
C PRO A 121 27.66 -16.68 -11.66
N ALA A 122 28.25 -15.57 -11.19
CA ALA A 122 29.26 -15.57 -10.13
C ALA A 122 28.65 -15.57 -8.72
N GLY A 123 27.32 -15.45 -8.59
CA GLY A 123 26.62 -15.24 -7.33
C GLY A 123 26.61 -13.78 -6.88
N GLY A 124 25.75 -13.48 -5.89
CA GLY A 124 25.51 -12.12 -5.41
C GLY A 124 24.35 -11.42 -6.14
N MET A 125 24.35 -10.08 -6.14
CA MET A 125 23.40 -9.25 -6.87
C MET A 125 23.30 -9.63 -8.35
N ASP A 126 22.09 -9.52 -8.90
CA ASP A 126 21.82 -9.72 -10.33
C ASP A 126 22.59 -8.70 -11.19
N VAL A 127 22.79 -9.07 -12.47
CA VAL A 127 23.39 -8.21 -13.48
C VAL A 127 22.28 -7.44 -14.19
N CYS A 128 22.37 -6.11 -14.16
CA CYS A 128 21.37 -5.21 -14.71
C CYS A 128 22.04 -4.20 -15.65
N ASP A 129 21.32 -3.78 -16.70
CA ASP A 129 21.76 -2.66 -17.57
C ASP A 129 21.81 -1.34 -16.81
N ASP A 130 20.85 -1.14 -15.90
CA ASP A 130 20.83 0.01 -15.00
C ASP A 130 21.85 -0.20 -13.86
N PRO A 131 22.86 0.67 -13.73
CA PRO A 131 23.90 0.54 -12.71
C PRO A 131 23.37 0.65 -11.27
N GLN A 132 22.24 1.33 -11.07
CA GLN A 132 21.60 1.52 -9.76
C GLN A 132 20.58 0.43 -9.43
N ALA A 133 20.16 -0.40 -10.39
CA ALA A 133 19.28 -1.52 -10.13
C ALA A 133 20.01 -2.62 -9.32
N THR A 134 19.24 -3.36 -8.54
CA THR A 134 19.74 -4.38 -7.62
C THR A 134 19.37 -5.81 -8.02
N GLY A 135 18.51 -5.96 -9.04
CA GLY A 135 17.83 -7.22 -9.35
C GLY A 135 16.47 -7.37 -8.67
N VAL A 136 16.04 -6.39 -7.87
CA VAL A 136 14.77 -6.38 -7.15
C VAL A 136 14.01 -5.10 -7.45
N VAL A 137 12.73 -5.25 -7.82
CA VAL A 137 11.84 -4.14 -8.13
C VAL A 137 11.78 -3.16 -6.95
N GLY A 138 12.07 -1.89 -7.23
CA GLY A 138 12.00 -0.80 -6.27
C GLY A 138 13.10 -0.77 -5.20
N MET A 139 14.14 -1.61 -5.30
CA MET A 139 15.34 -1.51 -4.47
C MET A 139 16.50 -0.99 -5.31
N ARG A 140 17.13 0.10 -4.87
CA ARG A 140 18.18 0.82 -5.60
C ARG A 140 19.48 0.84 -4.80
N ARG A 141 20.61 0.93 -5.50
CA ARG A 141 21.95 1.01 -4.88
C ARG A 141 22.73 2.26 -5.29
N THR A 142 23.50 2.79 -4.35
CA THR A 142 24.40 3.93 -4.55
C THR A 142 25.83 3.52 -4.17
N PRO A 143 26.81 3.53 -5.10
CA PRO A 143 28.19 3.17 -4.79
C PRO A 143 28.86 4.18 -3.84
N ILE A 144 29.58 3.70 -2.84
CA ILE A 144 30.35 4.55 -1.89
C ILE A 144 31.87 4.34 -1.96
N GLY A 145 32.34 3.63 -2.99
CA GLY A 145 33.74 3.27 -3.18
C GLY A 145 34.13 1.97 -2.48
N GLY A 146 35.29 1.42 -2.86
CA GLY A 146 35.80 0.16 -2.28
C GLY A 146 34.94 -1.08 -2.58
N GLY A 147 34.00 -1.01 -3.52
CA GLY A 147 33.05 -2.09 -3.84
C GLY A 147 31.82 -2.14 -2.93
N ALA A 148 31.63 -1.16 -2.04
CA ALA A 148 30.48 -1.08 -1.16
C ALA A 148 29.36 -0.20 -1.74
N TYR A 149 28.13 -0.49 -1.32
CA TYR A 149 26.92 0.21 -1.73
C TYR A 149 26.09 0.62 -0.51
N LEU A 150 25.37 1.73 -0.65
CA LEU A 150 24.18 2.02 0.16
C LEU A 150 22.93 1.56 -0.59
N TYR A 151 21.87 1.25 0.15
CA TYR A 151 20.63 0.73 -0.42
C TYR A 151 19.43 1.55 0.01
N GLY A 152 18.64 1.97 -0.96
CA GLY A 152 17.39 2.69 -0.75
C GLY A 152 16.23 1.93 -1.41
N ILE A 153 15.01 2.29 -1.02
CA ILE A 153 13.79 1.72 -1.57
C ILE A 153 12.90 2.82 -2.15
N THR A 154 12.04 2.43 -3.08
CA THR A 154 11.02 3.26 -3.72
C THR A 154 9.63 2.80 -3.27
N CYS A 155 8.56 3.51 -3.66
CA CYS A 155 7.21 3.06 -3.35
C CYS A 155 6.90 1.68 -3.96
N ALA A 156 7.45 1.37 -5.14
CA ALA A 156 7.27 0.10 -5.81
C ALA A 156 7.81 -1.11 -5.01
N SER A 157 8.81 -0.94 -4.13
CA SER A 157 9.38 -2.06 -3.36
C SER A 157 8.33 -2.75 -2.49
N CYS A 158 7.34 -2.00 -2.03
CA CYS A 158 6.23 -2.49 -1.24
C CYS A 158 4.96 -2.62 -2.09
N HIS A 159 4.67 -1.64 -2.96
CA HIS A 159 3.36 -1.55 -3.60
C HIS A 159 3.25 -2.21 -4.98
N ALA A 160 4.36 -2.54 -5.64
CA ALA A 160 4.32 -3.37 -6.83
C ALA A 160 4.08 -4.83 -6.44
N GLY A 161 3.08 -5.47 -7.05
CA GLY A 161 2.69 -6.85 -6.77
C GLY A 161 2.42 -7.61 -8.07
N PHE A 162 2.13 -8.91 -7.99
CA PHE A 162 1.74 -9.67 -9.18
C PHE A 162 0.34 -9.29 -9.65
N ASP A 163 0.19 -9.01 -10.94
CA ASP A 163 -1.09 -8.71 -11.59
C ASP A 163 -1.98 -9.96 -11.55
N PRO A 164 -3.14 -9.92 -10.86
CA PRO A 164 -4.02 -11.07 -10.75
C PRO A 164 -4.64 -11.46 -12.10
N ASN A 165 -4.66 -10.54 -13.08
CA ASN A 165 -5.13 -10.82 -14.43
C ASN A 165 -4.07 -11.45 -15.31
N ARG A 166 -2.79 -11.34 -14.92
CA ARG A 166 -1.62 -11.86 -15.64
C ARG A 166 -0.62 -12.47 -14.65
N PRO A 167 -1.01 -13.50 -13.89
CA PRO A 167 -0.11 -14.11 -12.90
C PRO A 167 1.15 -14.67 -13.57
N PRO A 168 2.32 -14.60 -12.92
CA PRO A 168 3.53 -15.21 -13.45
C PRO A 168 3.42 -16.74 -13.44
N ALA A 169 4.07 -17.39 -14.41
CA ALA A 169 4.21 -18.86 -14.38
C ALA A 169 5.25 -19.30 -13.34
N ASP A 170 6.26 -18.47 -13.11
CA ASP A 170 7.26 -18.62 -12.04
C ASP A 170 7.41 -17.26 -11.34
N PRO A 171 7.03 -17.13 -10.06
CA PRO A 171 7.21 -15.90 -9.29
C PRO A 171 8.66 -15.40 -9.19
N ASN A 172 9.66 -16.28 -9.35
CA ASN A 172 11.07 -15.88 -9.37
C ASN A 172 11.54 -15.39 -10.76
N GLU A 173 10.78 -15.65 -11.83
CA GLU A 173 11.11 -15.18 -13.18
C GLU A 173 9.91 -14.46 -13.84
N PRO A 174 9.46 -13.34 -13.25
CA PRO A 174 8.36 -12.56 -13.81
C PRO A 174 8.79 -11.73 -15.02
N SER A 175 7.83 -11.41 -15.87
CA SER A 175 7.95 -10.32 -16.85
C SER A 175 7.23 -9.06 -16.35
N TRP A 176 7.51 -7.90 -16.95
CA TRP A 176 6.78 -6.66 -16.63
C TRP A 176 5.26 -6.78 -16.83
N ASP A 177 4.80 -7.60 -17.76
CA ASP A 177 3.35 -7.86 -17.95
C ASP A 177 2.72 -8.60 -16.76
N ASN A 178 3.52 -9.22 -15.88
CA ASN A 178 3.06 -9.89 -14.66
C ASN A 178 2.99 -8.98 -13.44
N ILE A 179 3.45 -7.72 -13.54
CA ILE A 179 3.57 -6.81 -12.39
C ILE A 179 2.48 -5.73 -12.48
N HIS A 180 1.69 -5.63 -11.42
CA HIS A 180 0.76 -4.53 -11.21
C HIS A 180 1.43 -3.48 -10.29
N PRO A 181 1.47 -2.19 -10.68
CA PRO A 181 2.31 -1.21 -10.01
C PRO A 181 1.83 -0.86 -8.60
N THR A 182 0.53 -0.97 -8.32
CA THR A 182 -0.08 -0.43 -7.10
C THR A 182 -0.96 -1.43 -6.33
N ILE A 183 -0.89 -2.74 -6.61
CA ILE A 183 -1.76 -3.73 -5.93
C ILE A 183 -1.34 -4.00 -4.49
N GLY A 184 -0.10 -3.68 -4.12
CA GLY A 184 0.51 -4.11 -2.87
C GLY A 184 1.15 -5.49 -3.01
N ASN A 185 2.43 -5.61 -2.64
CA ASN A 185 3.10 -6.89 -2.59
C ASN A 185 2.61 -7.70 -1.37
N MET A 186 1.54 -8.46 -1.58
CA MET A 186 0.95 -9.30 -0.55
C MET A 186 1.87 -10.41 -0.03
N TYR A 187 2.96 -10.72 -0.74
CA TYR A 187 3.89 -11.79 -0.40
C TYR A 187 5.15 -11.28 0.32
N LEU A 188 5.35 -9.97 0.38
CA LEU A 188 6.54 -9.35 0.97
C LEU A 188 6.71 -9.75 2.43
N LYS A 189 7.87 -10.30 2.78
CA LYS A 189 8.18 -10.76 4.14
C LYS A 189 8.97 -9.71 4.92
N THR A 190 8.38 -8.52 5.07
CA THR A 190 9.06 -7.35 5.68
C THR A 190 9.65 -7.66 7.05
N GLY A 191 8.91 -8.39 7.89
CA GLY A 191 9.41 -8.82 9.21
C GLY A 191 10.68 -9.67 9.12
N ALA A 192 10.75 -10.60 8.16
CA ALA A 192 11.95 -11.41 7.94
C ALA A 192 13.14 -10.53 7.49
N ILE A 193 12.91 -9.58 6.60
CA ILE A 193 13.93 -8.63 6.11
C ILE A 193 14.46 -7.76 7.26
N PHE A 194 13.58 -7.25 8.13
CA PHE A 194 13.95 -6.41 9.27
C PHE A 194 14.69 -7.20 10.35
N ALA A 195 14.34 -8.48 10.54
CA ALA A 195 14.98 -9.35 11.52
C ALA A 195 16.28 -10.00 11.03
N ALA A 196 16.63 -9.89 9.74
CA ALA A 196 17.68 -10.70 9.10
C ALA A 196 19.07 -10.54 9.75
N ASN A 197 19.43 -9.32 10.14
CA ASN A 197 20.72 -9.03 10.77
C ASN A 197 20.63 -8.83 12.28
N LEU A 198 19.47 -9.10 12.89
CA LEU A 198 19.33 -9.00 14.34
C LEU A 198 19.91 -10.24 15.04
N PRO A 199 20.58 -10.07 16.20
CA PRO A 199 21.03 -11.20 17.01
C PRO A 199 19.87 -12.14 17.37
N PRO A 200 20.08 -13.45 17.46
CA PRO A 200 19.01 -14.39 17.84
C PRO A 200 18.32 -14.09 19.17
N THR A 201 19.01 -13.37 20.07
CA THR A 201 18.53 -12.94 21.39
C THR A 201 17.78 -11.61 21.39
N ASP A 202 17.74 -10.89 20.27
CA ASP A 202 17.04 -9.61 20.17
C ASP A 202 15.52 -9.86 20.18
N LEU A 203 14.82 -9.32 21.20
CA LEU A 203 13.39 -9.53 21.37
C LEU A 203 12.57 -8.96 20.22
N ARG A 204 13.07 -7.95 19.48
CA ARG A 204 12.36 -7.41 18.30
C ARG A 204 12.11 -8.47 17.23
N ARG A 205 12.90 -9.55 17.20
CA ARG A 205 12.64 -10.70 16.31
C ARG A 205 11.29 -11.37 16.59
N LEU A 206 10.78 -11.32 17.83
CA LEU A 206 9.44 -11.80 18.16
C LEU A 206 8.36 -10.94 17.50
N MET A 207 8.50 -9.61 17.59
CA MET A 207 7.62 -8.66 16.92
C MET A 207 7.66 -8.86 15.41
N PHE A 208 8.84 -8.87 14.79
CA PHE A 208 8.95 -9.04 13.34
C PHE A 208 8.46 -10.39 12.83
N ALA A 209 8.64 -11.47 13.59
CA ALA A 209 8.11 -12.79 13.23
C ALA A 209 6.59 -12.89 13.30
N SER A 210 5.94 -11.97 14.02
CA SER A 210 4.48 -11.93 14.14
C SER A 210 3.80 -11.21 12.96
N TRP A 211 4.53 -10.38 12.22
CA TRP A 211 3.96 -9.60 11.11
C TRP A 211 3.51 -10.53 9.98
N PRO A 212 2.22 -10.48 9.60
CA PRO A 212 1.75 -11.21 8.43
C PRO A 212 2.48 -10.75 7.16
N GLU A 213 2.71 -11.64 6.20
CA GLU A 213 3.32 -11.21 4.93
C GLU A 213 2.43 -10.16 4.23
N GLY A 214 3.04 -9.30 3.41
CA GLY A 214 2.37 -8.16 2.81
C GLY A 214 1.92 -7.09 3.80
N THR A 215 2.49 -7.09 5.01
CA THR A 215 2.34 -6.02 5.99
C THR A 215 3.70 -5.37 6.29
N VAL A 216 3.64 -4.13 6.77
CA VAL A 216 4.79 -3.37 7.27
C VAL A 216 4.31 -2.49 8.42
N ASP A 217 5.10 -2.45 9.48
CA ASP A 217 4.94 -1.46 10.53
C ASP A 217 6.11 -0.47 10.43
N THR A 218 5.83 0.72 9.93
CA THR A 218 6.85 1.76 9.84
C THR A 218 7.11 2.46 11.17
N THR A 219 6.30 2.20 12.21
CA THR A 219 6.66 2.62 13.57
C THR A 219 7.89 1.86 14.08
N ALA A 220 8.21 0.68 13.54
CA ALA A 220 9.50 0.04 13.83
C ALA A 220 10.71 0.92 13.44
N LEU A 221 10.51 1.86 12.51
CA LEU A 221 11.49 2.88 12.10
C LEU A 221 11.32 4.18 12.90
N PHE A 222 10.07 4.54 13.23
CA PHE A 222 9.66 5.75 13.97
C PHE A 222 8.75 5.38 15.14
N ASN A 223 9.35 4.83 16.19
CA ASN A 223 8.63 4.10 17.22
C ASN A 223 7.82 5.02 18.14
N ASP A 224 6.50 4.90 18.07
CA ASP A 224 5.53 5.50 19.01
C ASP A 224 5.16 4.55 20.15
N GLY A 225 5.81 3.39 20.22
CA GLY A 225 5.62 2.36 21.23
C GLY A 225 4.44 1.46 20.95
N ILE A 226 3.85 1.47 19.74
CA ILE A 226 2.66 0.68 19.40
C ILE A 226 2.99 -0.32 18.31
N MET A 227 2.83 -1.61 18.62
CA MET A 227 2.95 -2.67 17.63
C MET A 227 1.69 -2.70 16.76
N ASN A 228 1.84 -2.38 15.47
CA ASN A 228 0.71 -2.25 14.57
C ASN A 228 1.05 -2.50 13.08
N PRO A 229 1.39 -3.73 12.68
CA PRO A 229 1.63 -4.05 11.28
C PRO A 229 0.44 -3.67 10.38
N GLY A 230 0.70 -2.85 9.37
CA GLY A 230 -0.27 -2.42 8.38
C GLY A 230 -0.10 -3.15 7.06
N ALA A 231 -1.18 -3.68 6.50
CA ALA A 231 -1.24 -4.22 5.15
C ALA A 231 -0.78 -3.15 4.14
N VAL A 232 0.06 -3.58 3.20
CA VAL A 232 0.45 -2.76 2.07
C VAL A 232 -0.74 -2.67 1.13
N THR A 233 -1.54 -1.61 1.29
CA THR A 233 -2.84 -1.50 0.62
C THR A 233 -2.70 -1.24 -0.87
N ALA A 234 -3.66 -1.74 -1.64
CA ALA A 234 -3.79 -1.40 -3.05
C ALA A 234 -4.19 0.07 -3.26
N PHE A 235 -3.71 0.69 -4.33
CA PHE A 235 -4.10 2.03 -4.78
C PHE A 235 -4.62 1.99 -6.22
N TRP A 236 -5.88 2.33 -6.40
CA TRP A 236 -6.48 2.48 -7.72
C TRP A 236 -7.71 3.37 -7.66
N ASN A 237 -8.21 3.76 -8.83
CA ASN A 237 -9.42 4.55 -8.99
C ASN A 237 -9.35 5.89 -8.23
N HIS A 238 -8.17 6.50 -8.13
CA HIS A 238 -7.92 7.71 -7.33
C HIS A 238 -8.80 8.90 -7.78
N ASP A 239 -9.00 9.07 -9.09
CA ASP A 239 -9.87 10.13 -9.66
C ASP A 239 -11.34 10.04 -9.19
N PHE A 240 -11.78 8.88 -8.66
CA PHE A 240 -13.14 8.65 -8.18
C PHE A 240 -13.29 8.69 -6.66
N ARG A 241 -12.20 8.91 -5.91
CA ARG A 241 -12.24 8.90 -4.44
C ARG A 241 -13.00 10.13 -3.91
N PRO A 242 -13.79 9.99 -2.83
CA PRO A 242 -14.40 11.12 -2.14
C PRO A 242 -13.37 12.15 -1.68
N ARG A 243 -13.79 13.42 -1.65
CA ARG A 243 -12.99 14.56 -1.17
C ARG A 243 -13.72 15.25 -0.03
N PHE A 244 -12.96 15.82 0.90
CA PHE A 244 -13.44 16.40 2.14
C PHE A 244 -12.71 17.69 2.46
N ASP A 245 -13.40 18.65 3.08
CA ASP A 245 -12.74 19.73 3.78
C ASP A 245 -12.25 19.19 5.12
N ASN A 246 -10.94 18.99 5.23
CA ASN A 246 -10.30 18.47 6.44
C ASN A 246 -9.86 19.60 7.39
N GLY A 247 -10.56 20.74 7.35
CA GLY A 247 -10.28 21.91 8.18
C GLY A 247 -9.24 22.84 7.58
N THR A 248 -8.92 22.67 6.29
CA THR A 248 -8.02 23.54 5.51
C THR A 248 -8.79 24.57 4.68
N GLY A 249 -10.10 24.36 4.46
CA GLY A 249 -10.91 25.15 3.53
C GLY A 249 -10.82 24.65 2.08
N GLU A 250 -10.09 23.57 1.83
CA GLU A 250 -9.92 22.92 0.52
C GLU A 250 -10.46 21.49 0.55
N MET A 251 -11.00 21.04 -0.58
CA MET A 251 -11.60 19.70 -0.70
C MET A 251 -10.56 18.69 -1.20
N ASP A 252 -10.08 17.83 -0.31
CA ASP A 252 -9.01 16.88 -0.59
C ASP A 252 -9.33 15.44 -0.21
N MET A 253 -8.54 14.52 -0.79
CA MET A 253 -8.63 13.10 -0.47
C MET A 253 -8.10 12.82 0.93
N ARG A 254 -8.73 11.86 1.62
CA ARG A 254 -8.19 11.27 2.84
C ARG A 254 -7.38 10.02 2.53
N ASN A 255 -6.15 9.97 3.03
CA ASN A 255 -5.28 8.80 2.96
C ASN A 255 -4.97 8.28 4.36
N GLY A 256 -4.10 7.27 4.46
CA GLY A 256 -3.89 6.53 5.69
C GLY A 256 -5.05 5.59 6.03
N GLN A 257 -4.79 4.65 6.93
CA GLN A 257 -5.79 3.69 7.40
C GLN A 257 -6.65 4.29 8.51
N GLY A 258 -6.07 5.11 9.38
CA GLY A 258 -6.77 5.88 10.41
C GLY A 258 -7.15 7.29 9.97
N GLY A 259 -6.84 7.68 8.73
CA GLY A 259 -7.06 9.03 8.22
C GLY A 259 -5.95 10.01 8.60
N GLU A 260 -4.74 9.51 8.84
CA GLU A 260 -3.60 10.31 9.32
C GLU A 260 -2.99 11.21 8.25
N ASP A 261 -3.00 10.75 6.99
CA ASP A 261 -2.47 11.47 5.82
C ASP A 261 -3.62 12.12 5.03
N ASP A 262 -4.34 13.04 5.65
CA ASP A 262 -5.58 13.61 5.11
C ASP A 262 -5.44 15.03 4.51
N LEU A 263 -4.22 15.41 4.15
CA LEU A 263 -3.89 16.65 3.43
C LEU A 263 -3.74 16.45 1.91
N GLY A 264 -4.48 15.49 1.34
CA GLY A 264 -4.46 15.22 -0.10
C GLY A 264 -3.38 14.22 -0.55
N GLY A 265 -3.40 13.90 -1.85
CA GLY A 265 -2.53 12.88 -2.45
C GLY A 265 -1.05 13.26 -2.42
N ASP A 266 -0.75 14.53 -2.71
CA ASP A 266 0.62 15.04 -2.83
C ASP A 266 1.36 14.96 -1.48
N VAL A 267 0.72 15.48 -0.43
CA VAL A 267 1.26 15.49 0.93
C VAL A 267 1.37 14.06 1.48
N ALA A 268 0.40 13.20 1.20
CA ALA A 268 0.46 11.78 1.57
C ALA A 268 1.61 11.04 0.87
N ALA A 269 1.83 11.27 -0.42
CA ALA A 269 2.94 10.67 -1.15
C ALA A 269 4.29 11.16 -0.62
N LEU A 270 4.41 12.46 -0.35
CA LEU A 270 5.60 13.05 0.25
C LEU A 270 5.91 12.47 1.64
N ARG A 271 4.87 12.20 2.45
CA ARG A 271 5.00 11.52 3.73
C ARG A 271 5.58 10.11 3.55
N VAL A 272 5.18 9.36 2.52
CA VAL A 272 5.78 8.04 2.22
C VAL A 272 7.25 8.15 1.92
N TYR A 273 7.66 9.04 1.02
CA TYR A 273 9.06 9.21 0.67
C TYR A 273 9.91 9.63 1.88
N THR A 274 9.42 10.59 2.66
CA THR A 274 10.09 11.02 3.90
C THR A 274 10.25 9.83 4.88
N ASN A 275 9.22 8.99 5.02
CA ASN A 275 9.23 7.82 5.91
C ASN A 275 10.16 6.68 5.44
N ILE A 276 10.43 6.57 4.13
CA ILE A 276 11.44 5.64 3.58
C ILE A 276 12.81 6.28 3.39
N GLY A 277 13.00 7.49 3.94
CA GLY A 277 14.31 8.08 4.15
C GLY A 277 14.67 9.26 3.25
N ALA A 278 13.74 9.76 2.43
CA ALA A 278 14.01 10.94 1.58
C ALA A 278 14.51 12.10 2.42
N CYS A 279 15.73 12.59 2.13
CA CYS A 279 16.40 13.65 2.88
C CYS A 279 16.43 13.49 4.40
N PHE A 280 16.45 12.25 4.90
CA PHE A 280 16.29 11.97 6.33
C PHE A 280 17.31 12.68 7.22
N GLN A 281 18.58 12.75 6.79
CA GLN A 281 19.64 13.35 7.59
C GLN A 281 19.51 14.87 7.68
N GLU A 282 19.03 15.50 6.62
CA GLU A 282 18.91 16.93 6.45
C GLU A 282 17.59 17.48 7.05
N CYS A 283 16.52 16.69 7.00
CA CYS A 283 15.15 17.08 7.36
C CYS A 283 14.66 16.45 8.68
N VAL A 284 14.79 15.13 8.81
CA VAL A 284 14.10 14.37 9.87
C VAL A 284 14.96 14.28 11.15
N VAL A 285 16.26 14.00 11.02
CA VAL A 285 17.18 13.92 12.17
C VAL A 285 17.19 15.21 13.01
N PRO A 286 17.26 16.42 12.42
CA PRO A 286 17.22 17.66 13.20
C PRO A 286 15.89 17.86 13.93
N ALA A 287 14.76 17.53 13.31
CA ALA A 287 13.44 17.62 13.92
C ALA A 287 13.31 16.65 15.11
N MET A 288 13.72 15.40 14.95
CA MET A 288 13.74 14.40 16.01
C MET A 288 14.66 14.82 17.18
N ALA A 289 15.85 15.35 16.87
CA ALA A 289 16.79 15.80 17.90
C ALA A 289 16.26 17.02 18.70
N ALA A 290 15.41 17.83 18.08
CA ALA A 290 14.76 18.98 18.69
C ALA A 290 13.38 18.67 19.29
N ASP A 291 12.93 17.41 19.24
CA ASP A 291 11.62 16.96 19.73
C ASP A 291 10.47 17.81 19.17
N ARG A 292 10.45 17.98 17.85
CA ARG A 292 9.46 18.76 17.11
C ARG A 292 8.99 18.05 15.84
N PRO A 293 7.83 18.43 15.30
CA PRO A 293 7.43 18.01 13.95
C PRO A 293 8.45 18.43 12.89
N ILE A 294 8.50 17.67 11.80
CA ILE A 294 9.18 18.12 10.59
C ILE A 294 8.46 19.33 9.97
N SER A 295 9.12 20.04 9.06
CA SER A 295 8.49 21.09 8.25
C SER A 295 8.83 20.85 6.78
N ILE A 296 7.82 20.72 5.92
CA ILE A 296 8.03 20.47 4.48
C ILE A 296 8.84 21.61 3.85
N ASP A 297 8.56 22.85 4.23
CA ASP A 297 9.28 24.04 3.76
C ASP A 297 10.76 24.02 4.18
N GLU A 298 11.05 23.64 5.42
CA GLU A 298 12.42 23.48 5.89
C GLU A 298 13.14 22.38 5.09
N CYS A 299 12.49 21.24 4.88
CA CYS A 299 13.08 20.12 4.17
C CYS A 299 13.38 20.46 2.70
N ARG A 300 12.49 21.20 2.03
CA ARG A 300 12.73 21.76 0.68
C ARG A 300 13.88 22.77 0.65
N ALA A 301 14.03 23.57 1.71
CA ALA A 301 15.08 24.58 1.79
C ALA A 301 16.46 23.98 2.10
N THR A 302 16.52 22.87 2.85
CA THR A 302 17.78 22.30 3.35
C THR A 302 18.28 21.11 2.54
N CYS A 303 17.42 20.42 1.79
CA CYS A 303 17.80 19.25 1.01
C CYS A 303 17.48 19.42 -0.48
N ALA A 304 18.53 19.39 -1.31
CA ALA A 304 18.39 19.49 -2.76
C ALA A 304 17.73 18.26 -3.41
N ASP A 305 17.83 17.10 -2.76
CA ASP A 305 17.25 15.83 -3.23
C ASP A 305 15.78 15.66 -2.77
N PHE A 306 15.20 16.66 -2.08
CA PHE A 306 13.82 16.55 -1.60
C PHE A 306 12.86 16.65 -2.79
N PRO A 307 11.84 15.78 -2.89
CA PRO A 307 10.94 15.78 -4.04
C PRO A 307 10.32 17.15 -4.32
N THR A 308 10.39 17.58 -5.57
CA THR A 308 9.74 18.81 -6.02
C THR A 308 8.23 18.63 -6.13
N GLU A 309 7.47 19.74 -6.11
CA GLU A 309 6.02 19.71 -6.33
C GLU A 309 5.65 19.10 -7.69
N ALA A 310 6.47 19.35 -8.72
CA ALA A 310 6.25 18.80 -10.05
C ALA A 310 6.42 17.27 -10.07
N GLU A 311 7.47 16.74 -9.41
CA GLU A 311 7.71 15.30 -9.30
C GLU A 311 6.59 14.60 -8.51
N ILE A 312 6.16 15.18 -7.39
CA ILE A 312 5.04 14.64 -6.62
C ILE A 312 3.73 14.72 -7.42
N GLY A 313 3.49 15.80 -8.17
CA GLY A 313 2.33 15.93 -9.04
C GLY A 313 2.31 14.88 -10.17
N ASP A 314 3.46 14.62 -10.79
CA ASP A 314 3.61 13.56 -11.80
C ASP A 314 3.30 12.17 -11.20
N LEU A 315 3.81 11.89 -10.00
CA LEU A 315 3.53 10.66 -9.27
C LEU A 315 2.04 10.48 -8.96
N VAL A 316 1.37 11.52 -8.44
CA VAL A 316 -0.06 11.45 -8.12
C VAL A 316 -0.90 11.31 -9.39
N ASN A 317 -0.50 11.93 -10.50
CA ASN A 317 -1.11 11.69 -11.81
C ASN A 317 -0.96 10.24 -12.28
N PHE A 318 0.22 9.63 -12.08
CA PHE A 318 0.41 8.22 -12.32
C PHE A 318 -0.54 7.36 -11.46
N LEU A 319 -0.64 7.60 -10.16
CA LEU A 319 -1.56 6.86 -9.28
C LEU A 319 -3.04 7.01 -9.70
N ALA A 320 -3.42 8.21 -10.15
CA ALA A 320 -4.74 8.49 -10.72
C ALA A 320 -5.05 7.69 -11.99
N SER A 321 -4.01 7.27 -12.72
CA SER A 321 -4.16 6.52 -13.97
C SER A 321 -4.39 5.01 -13.79
N VAL A 322 -4.20 4.48 -12.58
CA VAL A 322 -4.31 3.03 -12.32
C VAL A 322 -5.71 2.64 -11.84
N TYR A 323 -6.26 1.59 -12.44
CA TYR A 323 -7.58 1.05 -12.12
C TYR A 323 -7.50 -0.36 -11.53
N ALA A 324 -8.50 -0.69 -10.71
CA ALA A 324 -8.60 -2.00 -10.08
C ALA A 324 -8.68 -3.15 -11.12
N PRO A 325 -7.99 -4.27 -10.87
CA PRO A 325 -8.05 -5.42 -11.77
C PRO A 325 -9.46 -6.01 -11.78
N GLN A 326 -9.96 -6.30 -12.98
CA GLN A 326 -11.29 -6.87 -13.18
C GLN A 326 -11.25 -8.40 -13.22
N TYR A 327 -12.15 -9.06 -12.48
CA TYR A 327 -12.34 -10.50 -12.59
C TYR A 327 -13.02 -10.86 -13.92
N ALA A 328 -12.33 -11.65 -14.75
CA ALA A 328 -12.77 -12.02 -16.10
C ALA A 328 -13.80 -13.17 -16.13
N GLY A 329 -14.25 -13.66 -14.97
CA GLY A 329 -15.25 -14.72 -14.88
C GLY A 329 -16.63 -14.30 -15.40
N ARG A 330 -17.58 -15.23 -15.37
CA ARG A 330 -18.98 -14.94 -15.72
C ARG A 330 -19.84 -14.86 -14.46
N PRO A 331 -20.51 -13.74 -14.19
CA PRO A 331 -21.34 -13.64 -13.00
C PRO A 331 -22.57 -14.54 -13.13
N ASN A 332 -22.95 -15.15 -12.01
CA ASN A 332 -24.31 -15.63 -11.84
C ASN A 332 -25.23 -14.43 -11.68
N TRP A 333 -25.90 -14.00 -12.76
CA TRP A 333 -26.71 -12.79 -12.79
C TRP A 333 -27.81 -12.70 -11.72
N LEU A 334 -28.39 -13.85 -11.31
CA LEU A 334 -29.37 -13.88 -10.22
C LEU A 334 -28.72 -13.57 -8.87
N LYS A 335 -27.55 -14.16 -8.59
CA LYS A 335 -26.77 -13.87 -7.39
C LYS A 335 -26.24 -12.44 -7.42
N TYR A 336 -25.68 -12.00 -8.54
CA TYR A 336 -25.16 -10.64 -8.71
C TYR A 336 -26.24 -9.57 -8.43
N GLY A 337 -27.43 -9.71 -9.05
CA GLY A 337 -28.53 -8.77 -8.83
C GLY A 337 -29.05 -8.78 -7.39
N ARG A 338 -29.15 -9.96 -6.76
CA ARG A 338 -29.51 -10.06 -5.33
C ARG A 338 -28.40 -9.47 -4.44
N GLY A 339 -27.15 -9.77 -4.76
CA GLY A 339 -25.97 -9.32 -4.03
C GLY A 339 -25.87 -7.81 -4.00
N ARG A 340 -26.15 -7.14 -5.13
CA ARG A 340 -26.27 -5.68 -5.19
C ARG A 340 -27.33 -5.16 -4.22
N GLN A 341 -28.50 -5.79 -4.14
CA GLN A 341 -29.54 -5.37 -3.19
C GLN A 341 -29.14 -5.61 -1.73
N VAL A 342 -28.45 -6.72 -1.45
CA VAL A 342 -27.91 -7.02 -0.11
C VAL A 342 -26.86 -5.97 0.25
N PHE A 343 -25.93 -5.67 -0.64
CA PHE A 343 -24.90 -4.65 -0.46
C PHE A 343 -25.50 -3.27 -0.16
N GLN A 344 -26.44 -2.82 -0.99
CA GLN A 344 -27.10 -1.51 -0.82
C GLN A 344 -27.84 -1.36 0.51
N ARG A 345 -28.33 -2.46 1.10
CA ARG A 345 -29.07 -2.42 2.37
C ARG A 345 -28.18 -2.55 3.61
N ASN A 346 -27.02 -3.19 3.48
CA ASN A 346 -26.23 -3.63 4.64
C ASN A 346 -24.79 -3.08 4.66
N CYS A 347 -24.27 -2.62 3.52
CA CYS A 347 -22.85 -2.27 3.37
C CYS A 347 -22.64 -0.84 2.86
N ALA A 348 -23.58 -0.35 2.03
CA ALA A 348 -23.42 0.89 1.28
C ALA A 348 -23.35 2.17 2.13
N SER A 349 -23.72 2.14 3.41
CA SER A 349 -23.56 3.31 4.30
C SER A 349 -22.10 3.70 4.52
N CYS A 350 -21.19 2.73 4.48
CA CYS A 350 -19.74 2.92 4.64
C CYS A 350 -18.99 2.63 3.33
N HIS A 351 -19.47 1.66 2.55
CA HIS A 351 -18.82 1.20 1.33
C HIS A 351 -19.47 1.71 0.05
N ASP A 352 -20.21 2.81 0.11
CA ASP A 352 -20.76 3.40 -1.10
C ASP A 352 -20.93 4.91 -0.99
N ASN A 353 -20.98 5.56 -2.13
CA ASN A 353 -21.27 6.98 -2.26
C ASN A 353 -22.06 7.24 -3.56
N THR A 354 -22.55 8.47 -3.72
CA THR A 354 -23.37 8.86 -4.87
C THR A 354 -22.53 9.38 -6.05
N GLY A 355 -23.14 9.49 -7.23
CA GLY A 355 -22.48 10.01 -8.42
C GLY A 355 -21.34 9.11 -8.91
N TRP A 356 -20.23 9.72 -9.35
CA TRP A 356 -19.06 8.99 -9.83
C TRP A 356 -18.28 8.26 -8.72
N GLN A 357 -18.49 8.62 -7.45
CA GLN A 357 -17.77 8.00 -6.33
C GLN A 357 -18.22 6.56 -6.05
N HIS A 358 -19.40 6.16 -6.55
CA HIS A 358 -19.87 4.76 -6.52
C HIS A 358 -18.87 3.77 -7.15
N PHE A 359 -18.02 4.22 -8.09
CA PHE A 359 -17.04 3.36 -8.77
C PHE A 359 -15.83 2.95 -7.90
N VAL A 360 -15.77 3.39 -6.64
CA VAL A 360 -14.74 3.01 -5.66
C VAL A 360 -15.29 2.02 -4.62
N LEU A 361 -16.60 2.07 -4.36
CA LEU A 361 -17.27 1.38 -3.25
C LEU A 361 -16.64 1.71 -1.89
N SER A 362 -16.52 3.00 -1.61
CA SER A 362 -16.12 3.54 -0.32
C SER A 362 -16.66 4.95 -0.17
N ASN A 363 -17.12 5.30 1.03
CA ASN A 363 -17.38 6.69 1.38
C ASN A 363 -16.11 7.41 1.85
N ASP A 364 -15.00 6.70 2.13
CA ASP A 364 -13.73 7.21 2.68
C ASP A 364 -13.85 7.99 3.99
N GLU A 365 -14.95 7.81 4.71
CA GLU A 365 -15.11 8.33 6.05
C GLU A 365 -14.35 7.45 7.06
N VAL A 366 -13.92 8.07 8.15
CA VAL A 366 -13.33 7.37 9.28
C VAL A 366 -14.48 6.93 10.19
N ASN A 367 -14.55 5.64 10.46
CA ASN A 367 -15.54 5.03 11.33
C ASN A 367 -14.92 4.89 12.73
N PRO A 368 -15.40 5.66 13.72
CA PRO A 368 -14.88 5.58 15.08
C PRO A 368 -15.07 4.21 15.71
N LEU A 369 -14.06 3.78 16.47
CA LEU A 369 -14.16 2.54 17.25
C LEU A 369 -15.16 2.65 18.40
N ALA A 370 -15.34 3.86 18.94
CA ALA A 370 -16.21 4.12 20.08
C ALA A 370 -17.70 4.05 19.74
N ASP A 371 -18.07 4.30 18.48
CA ASP A 371 -19.47 4.33 18.02
C ASP A 371 -20.10 2.94 17.97
N ASP A 372 -19.31 1.90 17.64
CA ASP A 372 -19.74 0.50 17.63
C ASP A 372 -18.64 -0.44 18.16
N PRO A 373 -18.44 -0.50 19.50
CA PRO A 373 -17.38 -1.31 20.11
C PRO A 373 -17.52 -2.82 19.87
N VAL A 374 -18.74 -3.30 19.58
CA VAL A 374 -19.01 -4.73 19.31
C VAL A 374 -18.46 -5.13 17.94
N ASN A 375 -18.53 -4.22 16.97
CA ASN A 375 -17.98 -4.43 15.62
C ASN A 375 -16.62 -3.76 15.38
N ALA A 376 -16.05 -3.11 16.40
CA ALA A 376 -14.75 -2.47 16.30
C ALA A 376 -13.65 -3.46 15.89
N THR A 377 -13.02 -3.16 14.74
CA THR A 377 -11.75 -3.76 14.29
C THR A 377 -10.69 -3.54 15.37
N ASN A 378 -9.71 -4.45 15.43
CA ASN A 378 -8.57 -4.34 16.36
C ASN A 378 -8.04 -2.90 16.45
N ALA A 379 -7.94 -2.37 17.66
CA ALA A 379 -7.71 -0.94 17.86
C ALA A 379 -6.26 -0.49 17.64
N CYS A 380 -5.27 -1.36 17.78
CA CYS A 380 -3.89 -0.93 18.01
C CYS A 380 -3.33 -0.04 16.89
N ARG A 381 -3.65 -0.30 15.63
CA ARG A 381 -3.13 0.51 14.50
C ARG A 381 -3.61 1.96 14.50
N VAL A 382 -4.83 2.24 14.95
CA VAL A 382 -5.37 3.62 14.98
C VAL A 382 -4.99 4.38 16.25
N LEU A 383 -4.34 3.70 17.21
CA LEU A 383 -3.77 4.33 18.39
C LEU A 383 -2.42 5.01 18.14
N THR A 384 -1.86 4.88 16.93
CA THR A 384 -0.62 5.57 16.55
C THR A 384 -0.67 7.06 16.88
N SER A 385 0.45 7.60 17.37
CA SER A 385 0.54 8.98 17.81
C SER A 385 1.40 9.87 16.92
N ASN A 386 2.16 9.29 15.99
CA ASN A 386 3.16 10.06 15.23
C ASN A 386 2.60 11.27 14.45
N TRP A 387 1.32 11.25 14.08
CA TRP A 387 0.63 12.32 13.35
C TRP A 387 -0.11 13.33 14.25
N GLU A 388 -0.11 13.12 15.56
CA GLU A 388 -0.72 14.04 16.52
C GLU A 388 0.04 15.36 16.60
N GLU A 389 -0.61 16.39 17.12
CA GLU A 389 0.01 17.70 17.32
C GLU A 389 1.30 17.58 18.16
N GLY A 390 2.38 18.19 17.66
CA GLY A 390 3.70 18.14 18.30
C GLY A 390 4.55 16.92 17.97
N ASN A 391 3.97 15.86 17.37
CA ASN A 391 4.71 14.66 17.00
C ASN A 391 5.33 14.75 15.59
N ILE A 392 6.25 13.84 15.30
CA ILE A 392 7.17 13.93 14.17
C ILE A 392 6.48 14.11 12.80
N TRP A 393 5.30 13.51 12.61
CA TRP A 393 4.52 13.55 11.36
C TRP A 393 3.31 14.50 11.40
N ALA A 394 3.22 15.38 12.40
CA ALA A 394 2.11 16.33 12.54
C ALA A 394 1.90 17.25 11.33
N GLU A 395 2.95 17.51 10.55
CA GLU A 395 2.92 18.29 9.30
C GLU A 395 2.06 17.63 8.21
N PHE A 396 1.84 16.31 8.28
CA PHE A 396 1.12 15.54 7.27
C PHE A 396 -0.35 15.26 7.61
N SER A 397 -0.80 15.70 8.78
CA SER A 397 -2.18 15.53 9.23
C SER A 397 -2.93 16.86 9.30
N SER A 398 -4.23 16.82 9.06
CA SER A 398 -5.07 18.02 9.03
C SER A 398 -5.46 18.54 10.42
N PRO A 399 -5.97 19.77 10.52
CA PRO A 399 -6.61 20.26 11.75
C PRO A 399 -7.79 19.37 12.18
N LEU A 400 -8.59 18.86 11.24
CA LEU A 400 -9.72 17.99 11.54
C LEU A 400 -9.26 16.65 12.14
N TYR A 401 -8.19 16.06 11.60
CA TYR A 401 -7.56 14.87 12.18
C TYR A 401 -7.16 15.13 13.64
N LYS A 402 -6.40 16.19 13.88
CA LYS A 402 -5.92 16.54 15.22
C LYS A 402 -7.06 16.77 16.21
N GLN A 403 -8.09 17.49 15.78
CA GLN A 403 -9.31 17.71 16.58
C GLN A 403 -9.99 16.38 16.93
N ARG A 404 -10.16 15.50 15.95
CA ARG A 404 -10.76 14.18 16.14
C ARG A 404 -9.98 13.35 17.16
N ILE A 405 -8.65 13.35 17.10
CA ILE A 405 -7.82 12.66 18.08
C ILE A 405 -7.96 13.27 19.47
N ALA A 406 -7.99 14.61 19.58
CA ALA A 406 -8.20 15.30 20.85
C ALA A 406 -9.56 14.96 21.50
N ASP A 407 -10.57 14.70 20.69
CA ASP A 407 -11.91 14.27 21.12
C ASP A 407 -11.99 12.77 21.46
N GLY A 408 -10.89 12.01 21.28
CA GLY A 408 -10.82 10.57 21.53
C GLY A 408 -11.45 9.71 20.42
N ASP A 409 -11.70 10.30 19.26
CA ASP A 409 -12.52 9.72 18.20
C ASP A 409 -11.68 8.96 17.14
N ARG A 410 -10.94 7.95 17.61
CA ARG A 410 -10.07 7.13 16.76
C ARG A 410 -10.87 6.09 15.99
N GLY A 411 -10.48 5.84 14.74
CA GLY A 411 -11.24 4.95 13.85
C GLY A 411 -10.50 4.57 12.59
N TYR A 412 -11.09 3.67 11.81
CA TYR A 412 -10.58 3.26 10.51
C TYR A 412 -11.36 3.91 9.37
N ARG A 413 -10.63 4.36 8.36
CA ARG A 413 -11.22 4.76 7.09
C ARG A 413 -11.84 3.55 6.41
N SER A 414 -13.02 3.71 5.83
CA SER A 414 -13.58 2.74 4.89
C SER A 414 -12.66 2.62 3.69
N MET A 415 -12.10 1.42 3.46
CA MET A 415 -11.24 1.15 2.32
C MET A 415 -12.07 0.82 1.07
N PRO A 416 -11.62 1.21 -0.14
CA PRO A 416 -12.25 0.82 -1.40
C PRO A 416 -12.46 -0.69 -1.52
N LEU A 417 -13.65 -1.11 -1.96
CA LEU A 417 -13.95 -2.52 -2.24
C LEU A 417 -13.81 -2.89 -3.72
N VAL A 418 -13.64 -1.92 -4.62
CA VAL A 418 -13.34 -2.21 -6.02
C VAL A 418 -12.02 -3.01 -6.11
N GLY A 419 -12.01 -4.14 -6.82
CA GLY A 419 -10.85 -5.04 -6.93
C GLY A 419 -10.61 -5.97 -5.73
N ILE A 420 -11.46 -5.95 -4.69
CA ILE A 420 -11.27 -6.73 -3.44
C ILE A 420 -11.14 -8.23 -3.68
N TRP A 421 -11.66 -8.74 -4.79
CA TRP A 421 -11.54 -10.14 -5.19
C TRP A 421 -10.08 -10.62 -5.32
N SER A 422 -9.14 -9.69 -5.48
CA SER A 422 -7.74 -9.99 -5.74
C SER A 422 -6.81 -9.80 -4.53
N THR A 423 -7.30 -9.22 -3.43
CA THR A 423 -6.45 -8.68 -2.34
C THR A 423 -6.70 -9.36 -0.99
N SER A 424 -7.15 -10.61 -0.95
CA SER A 424 -7.24 -11.36 0.32
C SER A 424 -5.84 -11.80 0.79
N PRO A 425 -5.52 -11.76 2.11
CA PRO A 425 -6.40 -11.58 3.27
C PRO A 425 -6.85 -10.12 3.50
N PHE A 426 -7.89 -9.93 4.32
CA PHE A 426 -8.50 -8.62 4.56
C PHE A 426 -8.10 -8.00 5.92
N MET A 427 -8.66 -6.80 6.14
CA MET A 427 -8.41 -5.89 7.26
C MET A 427 -7.06 -5.19 7.18
N HIS A 428 -6.88 -4.23 8.08
CA HIS A 428 -5.70 -3.37 8.11
C HIS A 428 -4.40 -4.14 8.34
N ASN A 429 -4.44 -5.39 8.83
CA ASN A 429 -3.31 -6.22 9.24
C ASN A 429 -3.29 -7.61 8.54
N ASN A 430 -4.05 -7.83 7.46
CA ASN A 430 -4.14 -9.13 6.76
C ASN A 430 -4.53 -10.34 7.66
N SER A 431 -5.34 -10.11 8.69
CA SER A 431 -5.66 -11.12 9.71
C SER A 431 -6.87 -12.02 9.38
N ILE A 432 -7.69 -11.66 8.38
CA ILE A 432 -8.90 -12.41 8.02
C ILE A 432 -8.78 -13.03 6.64
N GLY A 433 -8.89 -14.35 6.57
CA GLY A 433 -8.92 -15.08 5.31
C GLY A 433 -7.58 -15.64 4.88
N VAL A 434 -7.54 -16.07 3.62
CA VAL A 434 -6.41 -16.80 3.04
C VAL A 434 -5.85 -16.04 1.85
N ARG A 435 -4.53 -16.15 1.70
CA ARG A 435 -3.81 -15.63 0.53
C ARG A 435 -3.78 -16.68 -0.57
N ALA A 436 -4.05 -16.27 -1.82
CA ALA A 436 -3.81 -17.11 -2.97
C ALA A 436 -2.30 -17.23 -3.27
N PRO A 437 -1.79 -18.35 -3.81
CA PRO A 437 -0.43 -18.43 -4.35
C PRO A 437 -0.11 -17.31 -5.37
N ALA A 438 1.15 -16.97 -5.53
CA ALA A 438 1.59 -15.89 -6.43
C ALA A 438 1.29 -16.19 -7.91
N ASP A 439 1.43 -17.45 -8.31
CA ASP A 439 1.14 -18.01 -9.62
C ASP A 439 -0.35 -18.38 -9.82
N ALA A 440 -1.20 -18.12 -8.82
CA ALA A 440 -2.62 -18.49 -8.87
C ALA A 440 -3.35 -17.81 -10.03
N THR A 441 -4.12 -18.62 -10.75
CA THR A 441 -5.06 -18.15 -11.76
C THR A 441 -6.13 -17.23 -11.16
N GLN A 442 -6.82 -16.45 -11.99
CA GLN A 442 -7.96 -15.64 -11.52
C GLN A 442 -9.02 -16.47 -10.79
N ALA A 443 -9.27 -17.71 -11.23
CA ALA A 443 -10.27 -18.58 -10.61
C ALA A 443 -9.84 -19.04 -9.22
N GLU A 444 -8.57 -19.41 -9.04
CA GLU A 444 -8.02 -19.80 -7.73
C GLU A 444 -7.97 -18.62 -6.77
N ARG A 445 -7.59 -17.43 -7.26
CA ARG A 445 -7.63 -16.20 -6.48
C ARG A 445 -9.05 -15.80 -6.07
N ALA A 446 -10.01 -15.90 -6.99
CA ALA A 446 -11.41 -15.71 -6.67
C ALA A 446 -11.92 -16.73 -5.63
N ALA A 447 -11.44 -17.97 -5.65
CA ALA A 447 -11.78 -18.96 -4.62
C ALA A 447 -11.19 -18.60 -3.24
N ALA A 448 -9.95 -18.08 -3.19
CA ALA A 448 -9.35 -17.55 -1.96
C ALA A 448 -10.14 -16.35 -1.42
N PHE A 449 -10.58 -15.45 -2.30
CA PHE A 449 -11.50 -14.36 -1.95
C PHE A 449 -12.82 -14.86 -1.38
N GLU A 450 -13.47 -15.82 -2.03
CA GLU A 450 -14.73 -16.39 -1.54
C GLU A 450 -14.56 -17.02 -0.15
N ALA A 451 -13.49 -17.78 0.08
CA ALA A 451 -13.18 -18.36 1.39
C ALA A 451 -12.97 -17.26 2.45
N SER A 452 -12.19 -16.23 2.11
CA SER A 452 -11.89 -15.09 3.00
C SER A 452 -13.14 -14.28 3.34
N MET A 453 -14.04 -14.08 2.37
CA MET A 453 -15.32 -13.40 2.62
C MET A 453 -16.26 -14.23 3.50
N ASN A 454 -16.25 -15.54 3.38
CA ASN A 454 -17.03 -16.40 4.27
C ASN A 454 -16.52 -16.31 5.72
N GLU A 455 -15.20 -16.22 5.92
CA GLU A 455 -14.60 -15.97 7.24
C GLU A 455 -14.93 -14.56 7.76
N LEU A 456 -14.83 -13.54 6.90
CA LEU A 456 -15.18 -12.17 7.23
C LEU A 456 -16.65 -12.06 7.67
N LEU A 457 -17.56 -12.74 6.98
CA LEU A 457 -18.99 -12.73 7.31
C LEU A 457 -19.35 -13.79 8.36
N SER A 458 -18.40 -14.23 9.18
CA SER A 458 -18.62 -15.18 10.28
C SER A 458 -18.32 -14.55 11.64
N THR A 459 -19.13 -14.88 12.65
CA THR A 459 -18.84 -14.62 14.07
C THR A 459 -18.00 -15.73 14.69
N GLU A 460 -17.82 -16.85 14.00
CA GLU A 460 -17.11 -18.04 14.49
C GLU A 460 -15.66 -18.05 13.96
N ARG A 461 -14.90 -17.00 14.27
CA ARG A 461 -13.46 -16.95 13.95
C ARG A 461 -12.65 -17.49 15.12
N VAL A 462 -11.59 -18.25 14.83
CA VAL A 462 -10.60 -18.60 15.84
C VAL A 462 -9.79 -17.33 16.16
N PRO A 463 -9.77 -16.85 17.41
CA PRO A 463 -9.02 -15.66 17.76
C PRO A 463 -7.54 -15.83 17.44
N GLN A 464 -6.98 -14.89 16.69
CA GLN A 464 -5.55 -14.81 16.42
C GLN A 464 -4.91 -13.88 17.44
N VAL A 465 -3.96 -14.40 18.21
CA VAL A 465 -3.19 -13.64 19.21
C VAL A 465 -1.73 -13.99 19.05
N HIS A 466 -0.88 -12.99 18.84
CA HIS A 466 0.57 -13.20 18.81
C HIS A 466 1.10 -13.27 20.24
N VAL A 467 1.79 -14.37 20.57
CA VAL A 467 2.27 -14.65 21.93
C VAL A 467 3.75 -15.00 21.96
N THR A 468 4.38 -14.83 23.13
CA THR A 468 5.75 -15.27 23.37
C THR A 468 5.86 -16.79 23.22
N PRO A 469 6.85 -17.31 22.47
CA PRO A 469 7.02 -18.76 22.29
C PRO A 469 7.72 -19.43 23.49
N MET A 470 8.24 -18.62 24.42
CA MET A 470 9.08 -19.04 25.53
C MET A 470 9.02 -18.00 26.66
N ASP A 471 9.51 -18.38 27.84
CA ASP A 471 9.64 -17.45 28.95
C ASP A 471 10.67 -16.35 28.61
N ILE A 472 10.32 -15.10 28.87
CA ILE A 472 11.15 -13.92 28.57
C ILE A 472 11.68 -13.33 29.88
N PRO A 473 13.00 -13.38 30.15
CA PRO A 473 13.58 -12.77 31.33
C PRO A 473 13.45 -11.23 31.33
N LEU A 474 13.05 -10.63 32.45
CA LEU A 474 12.86 -9.17 32.58
C LEU A 474 14.05 -8.43 33.22
N GLY A 475 15.17 -9.12 33.46
CA GLY A 475 16.41 -8.54 33.99
C GLY A 475 16.41 -8.25 35.50
N ASP A 476 15.25 -8.21 36.16
CA ASP A 476 15.06 -8.09 37.61
C ASP A 476 15.00 -9.45 38.34
N GLY A 477 15.29 -10.53 37.62
CA GLY A 477 15.16 -11.91 38.10
C GLY A 477 13.76 -12.52 37.90
N SER A 478 12.79 -11.75 37.44
CA SER A 478 11.49 -12.24 37.00
C SER A 478 11.48 -12.59 35.51
N SER A 479 10.41 -13.25 35.06
CA SER A 479 10.20 -13.59 33.65
C SER A 479 8.73 -13.48 33.28
N LEU A 480 8.45 -13.07 32.05
CA LEU A 480 7.13 -13.23 31.44
C LEU A 480 6.99 -14.67 30.95
N PRO A 481 5.88 -15.36 31.25
CA PRO A 481 5.71 -16.74 30.81
C PRO A 481 5.52 -16.84 29.29
N ALA A 482 5.86 -18.00 28.73
CA ALA A 482 5.42 -18.40 27.39
C ALA A 482 3.89 -18.27 27.26
N GLY A 483 3.41 -17.85 26.09
CA GLY A 483 1.99 -17.57 25.87
C GLY A 483 1.54 -16.16 26.26
N THR A 484 2.47 -15.28 26.68
CA THR A 484 2.16 -13.87 26.95
C THR A 484 1.92 -13.11 25.64
N PRO A 485 0.82 -12.35 25.46
CA PRO A 485 0.61 -11.52 24.29
C PRO A 485 1.77 -10.55 24.01
N LEU A 486 2.22 -10.48 22.76
CA LEU A 486 3.36 -9.66 22.38
C LEU A 486 3.12 -8.15 22.60
N HIS A 487 1.87 -7.69 22.58
CA HIS A 487 1.53 -6.30 22.92
C HIS A 487 1.99 -5.88 24.32
N TYR A 488 2.06 -6.81 25.29
CA TYR A 488 2.61 -6.48 26.61
C TYR A 488 4.10 -6.13 26.59
N LEU A 489 4.81 -6.50 25.52
CA LEU A 489 6.21 -6.15 25.29
C LEU A 489 6.36 -4.93 24.39
N PHE A 490 5.57 -4.87 23.30
CA PHE A 490 5.81 -3.95 22.19
C PHE A 490 4.73 -2.87 22.01
N SER A 491 3.69 -2.84 22.85
CA SER A 491 2.67 -1.78 22.88
C SER A 491 2.78 -0.97 24.18
N ARG A 492 3.93 -0.32 24.43
CA ARG A 492 4.29 0.31 25.71
C ARG A 492 4.78 1.74 25.55
N ALA A 493 4.34 2.61 26.44
CA ALA A 493 4.90 3.94 26.60
C ALA A 493 6.27 3.90 27.31
N PRO A 494 7.06 4.99 27.27
CA PRO A 494 8.34 5.09 27.97
C PRO A 494 8.23 4.87 29.49
N ASP A 495 7.09 5.16 30.10
CA ASP A 495 6.82 4.92 31.52
C ASP A 495 6.40 3.47 31.84
N GLY A 496 6.32 2.62 30.81
CA GLY A 496 5.92 1.22 30.91
C GLY A 496 4.41 0.98 30.91
N SER A 497 3.57 2.01 30.79
CA SER A 497 2.12 1.82 30.63
C SER A 497 1.79 1.13 29.30
N LEU A 498 0.72 0.33 29.30
CA LEU A 498 0.27 -0.38 28.10
C LEU A 498 -0.53 0.59 27.22
N LEU A 499 -0.10 0.75 25.97
CA LEU A 499 -0.70 1.63 24.97
C LEU A 499 -1.83 0.96 24.20
N CYS A 500 -1.80 -0.37 24.05
CA CYS A 500 -2.88 -1.12 23.43
C CYS A 500 -3.06 -2.48 24.12
N ASP A 501 -4.30 -2.80 24.50
CA ASP A 501 -4.69 -4.06 25.12
C ASP A 501 -5.60 -4.93 24.24
N ASP A 502 -5.79 -4.55 22.98
CA ASP A 502 -6.59 -5.30 22.02
C ASP A 502 -5.73 -6.35 21.29
N PHE A 503 -5.61 -7.53 21.89
CA PHE A 503 -4.66 -8.56 21.44
C PHE A 503 -5.21 -9.49 20.34
N VAL A 504 -6.49 -9.38 20.02
CA VAL A 504 -7.13 -10.26 19.01
C VAL A 504 -7.02 -9.59 17.65
N GLU A 505 -6.12 -10.08 16.82
CA GLU A 505 -5.77 -9.45 15.53
C GLU A 505 -6.92 -9.46 14.52
N ASN A 506 -7.71 -10.55 14.52
CA ASN A 506 -8.76 -10.81 13.55
C ASN A 506 -10.19 -10.52 14.07
N ARG A 507 -10.31 -9.67 15.11
CA ARG A 507 -11.62 -9.24 15.63
C ARG A 507 -12.24 -8.13 14.78
N GLY A 508 -13.54 -7.95 14.99
CA GLY A 508 -14.29 -6.82 14.45
C GLY A 508 -14.74 -7.01 13.01
N HIS A 509 -15.41 -5.98 12.51
CA HIS A 509 -16.07 -5.97 11.20
C HIS A 509 -16.99 -7.20 11.00
N TYR A 510 -17.88 -7.47 11.97
CA TYR A 510 -18.85 -8.58 11.89
C TYR A 510 -20.12 -8.20 11.10
N PHE A 511 -20.14 -7.04 10.43
CA PHE A 511 -21.24 -6.62 9.57
C PHE A 511 -21.57 -7.70 8.52
N GLY A 512 -22.85 -8.06 8.45
CA GLY A 512 -23.33 -9.11 7.56
C GLY A 512 -23.17 -10.54 8.08
N ALA A 513 -22.69 -10.74 9.31
CA ALA A 513 -22.60 -12.07 9.91
C ALA A 513 -23.97 -12.74 10.14
N ASP A 514 -25.01 -11.94 10.34
CA ASP A 514 -26.41 -12.35 10.50
C ASP A 514 -27.13 -12.66 9.18
N LEU A 515 -26.52 -12.32 8.03
CA LEU A 515 -27.07 -12.61 6.72
C LEU A 515 -27.30 -14.12 6.53
N SER A 516 -28.37 -14.46 5.82
CA SER A 516 -28.59 -15.85 5.42
C SER A 516 -27.46 -16.35 4.53
N HIS A 517 -27.18 -17.66 4.52
CA HIS A 517 -26.17 -18.25 3.61
C HIS A 517 -26.41 -17.86 2.14
N ARG A 518 -27.68 -17.74 1.73
CA ARG A 518 -28.05 -17.28 0.39
C ARG A 518 -27.64 -15.83 0.13
N ASP A 519 -27.80 -14.95 1.13
CA ASP A 519 -27.45 -13.54 1.01
C ASP A 519 -25.94 -13.32 1.07
N LYS A 520 -25.23 -14.04 1.94
CA LYS A 520 -23.75 -14.07 1.95
C LYS A 520 -23.21 -14.49 0.58
N SER A 521 -23.68 -15.61 0.04
CA SER A 521 -23.25 -16.08 -1.29
C SER A 521 -23.60 -15.09 -2.41
N ALA A 522 -24.72 -14.37 -2.31
CA ALA A 522 -25.08 -13.35 -3.30
C ALA A 522 -24.20 -12.10 -3.18
N LEU A 523 -23.94 -11.63 -1.96
CA LEU A 523 -23.05 -10.49 -1.67
C LEU A 523 -21.63 -10.76 -2.18
N ILE A 524 -21.09 -11.95 -1.88
CA ILE A 524 -19.76 -12.39 -2.35
C ILE A 524 -19.72 -12.40 -3.87
N GLU A 525 -20.76 -12.92 -4.53
CA GLU A 525 -20.83 -12.88 -5.99
C GLU A 525 -20.85 -11.44 -6.51
N TYR A 526 -21.59 -10.52 -5.90
CA TYR A 526 -21.59 -9.12 -6.34
C TYR A 526 -20.21 -8.48 -6.21
N LEU A 527 -19.57 -8.58 -5.03
CA LEU A 527 -18.27 -7.98 -4.73
C LEU A 527 -17.13 -8.56 -5.58
N LYS A 528 -17.23 -9.81 -6.03
CA LYS A 528 -16.26 -10.44 -6.93
C LYS A 528 -16.12 -9.71 -8.27
N PHE A 529 -17.19 -9.02 -8.71
CA PHE A 529 -17.26 -8.31 -9.99
C PHE A 529 -17.29 -6.79 -9.81
N GLN A 530 -16.74 -6.30 -8.70
CA GLN A 530 -16.43 -4.89 -8.49
C GLN A 530 -14.92 -4.75 -8.60
#